data_AF-A0A388QM82-F1
#
_entry.id   AF-A0A388QM82-F1
#
_cell.length_a   1.000
_cell.length_b   1.000
_cell.length_c   1.000
_cell.angle_alpha   90.00
_cell.angle_beta   90.00
_cell.angle_gamma   90.00
#
_symmetry.space_group_name_H-M   'P 1'
#
loop_
_entity.id
_entity.type
_entity.pdbx_description
1 polymer ?
#
loop_
_entity_poly.entity_id
_entity_poly.type
_entity_poly.pdbx_seq_one_letter_code
_entity_poly.pdbx_strand_id
1 'polypeptide(L)'
;MMCNSNLVRVECVNVSQTVTIVPRLEYSSDLLNSIVDILKRKKIELKKLNRNFLELDDDDHTYVKALDFERTIIFSLEILSQIQKRLNSISGINSIPELLPLTIPMIRTVSAQLFTLLPVCSQNLSELSVHLGSILFDSAILTEARFDFSQSNIESSSMLNEVKLMVDSKISKQYPNLDFSKASNT
;
A
#
# COMPACT_ATOMS: atom_id res chain seq x y z
N MET A 1 -22.43 -15.72 45.84
CA MET A 1 -21.81 -15.96 44.52
C MET A 1 -21.08 -14.69 44.12
N MET A 2 -19.78 -14.60 44.40
CA MET A 2 -18.97 -13.44 44.02
C MET A 2 -18.46 -13.67 42.60
N CYS A 3 -18.99 -12.93 41.62
CA CYS A 3 -18.44 -12.89 40.28
C CYS A 3 -17.00 -12.35 40.37
N ASN A 4 -16.05 -13.09 39.80
CA ASN A 4 -14.65 -12.69 39.77
C ASN A 4 -14.53 -11.44 38.87
N SER A 5 -14.42 -10.26 39.48
CA SER A 5 -14.44 -8.96 38.80
C SER A 5 -13.32 -8.80 37.77
N ASN A 6 -12.21 -9.53 37.93
CA ASN A 6 -11.13 -9.58 36.95
C ASN A 6 -11.52 -10.32 35.67
N LEU A 7 -12.30 -11.40 35.78
CA LEU A 7 -12.76 -12.17 34.62
C LEU A 7 -13.77 -11.36 33.79
N VAL A 8 -14.73 -10.71 34.47
CA VAL A 8 -15.73 -9.83 33.83
C VAL A 8 -15.07 -8.63 33.15
N ARG A 9 -14.01 -8.07 33.74
CA ARG A 9 -13.24 -6.97 33.14
C ARG A 9 -12.51 -7.41 31.87
N VAL A 10 -11.91 -8.60 31.85
CA VAL A 10 -11.23 -9.16 30.67
C VAL A 10 -12.22 -9.47 29.56
N GLU A 11 -13.36 -10.09 29.88
CA GLU A 11 -14.42 -10.36 28.90
C GLU A 11 -15.01 -9.07 28.31
N CYS A 12 -15.26 -8.04 29.14
CA CYS A 12 -15.75 -6.75 28.67
C CYS A 12 -14.75 -6.02 27.77
N VAL A 13 -13.46 -6.07 28.09
CA VAL A 13 -12.38 -5.52 27.25
C VAL A 13 -12.32 -6.27 25.92
N ASN A 14 -12.41 -7.60 25.93
CA ASN A 14 -12.37 -8.41 24.72
C ASN A 14 -13.58 -8.15 23.80
N VAL A 15 -14.77 -8.01 24.38
CA VAL A 15 -15.99 -7.65 23.63
C VAL A 15 -15.85 -6.24 23.04
N SER A 16 -15.40 -5.26 23.82
CA SER A 16 -15.18 -3.88 23.36
C SER A 16 -14.15 -3.79 22.23
N GLN A 17 -13.03 -4.51 22.34
CA GLN A 17 -12.01 -4.56 21.29
C GLN A 17 -12.56 -5.23 20.02
N THR A 18 -13.29 -6.34 20.17
CA THR A 18 -13.88 -7.06 19.02
C THR A 18 -14.88 -6.20 18.26
N VAL A 19 -15.76 -5.46 18.94
CA VAL A 19 -16.76 -4.59 18.28
C VAL A 19 -16.15 -3.38 17.59
N THR A 20 -14.93 -2.97 17.94
CA THR A 20 -14.25 -1.83 17.29
C THR A 20 -13.41 -2.21 16.07
N ILE A 21 -13.06 -3.48 15.88
CA ILE A 21 -12.19 -3.92 14.78
C ILE A 21 -12.86 -3.69 13.42
N VAL A 22 -14.13 -4.07 13.27
CA VAL A 22 -14.87 -3.96 12.01
C VAL A 22 -14.92 -2.51 11.49
N PRO A 23 -15.43 -1.51 12.25
CA PRO A 23 -15.52 -0.13 11.75
C PRO A 23 -14.15 0.48 11.44
N ARG A 24 -13.09 0.07 12.15
CA ARG A 24 -11.72 0.54 11.86
C ARG A 24 -11.15 -0.07 10.60
N LEU A 25 -11.52 -1.32 10.27
CA LEU A 25 -11.13 -1.98 9.04
C LEU A 25 -11.89 -1.41 7.83
N GLU A 26 -13.18 -1.09 8.01
CA GLU A 26 -14.00 -0.37 7.01
C GLU A 26 -13.38 0.99 6.69
N TYR A 27 -13.10 1.80 7.72
CA TYR A 27 -12.40 3.07 7.54
C TYR A 27 -11.07 2.92 6.79
N SER A 28 -10.28 1.90 7.14
CA SER A 28 -9.00 1.61 6.49
C SER A 28 -9.18 1.26 5.00
N SER A 29 -10.24 0.53 4.67
CA SER A 29 -10.59 0.17 3.30
C SER A 29 -11.04 1.39 2.49
N ASP A 30 -11.86 2.25 3.08
CA ASP A 30 -12.31 3.50 2.45
C ASP A 30 -11.15 4.47 2.20
N LEU A 31 -10.25 4.61 3.18
CA LEU A 31 -9.05 5.43 3.03
C LEU A 31 -8.16 4.92 1.89
N LEU A 32 -7.95 3.60 1.82
CA LEU A 32 -7.21 2.97 0.73
C LEU A 32 -7.88 3.21 -0.64
N ASN A 33 -9.20 3.02 -0.73
CA ASN A 33 -9.97 3.25 -1.96
C ASN A 33 -9.83 4.69 -2.45
N SER A 34 -9.95 5.67 -1.55
CA SER A 34 -9.77 7.09 -1.85
C SER A 34 -8.38 7.39 -2.43
N ILE A 35 -7.32 6.85 -1.81
CA ILE A 35 -5.94 7.00 -2.30
C ILE A 35 -5.78 6.38 -3.69
N VAL A 36 -6.29 5.17 -3.89
CA VAL A 36 -6.23 4.47 -5.18
C VAL A 36 -6.93 5.27 -6.28
N ASP A 37 -8.08 5.89 -5.99
CA ASP A 37 -8.80 6.70 -6.96
C ASP A 37 -8.06 7.98 -7.33
N ILE A 38 -7.38 8.63 -6.37
CA ILE A 38 -6.48 9.76 -6.65
C ILE A 38 -5.35 9.32 -7.59
N LEU A 39 -4.69 8.20 -7.29
CA LEU A 39 -3.59 7.69 -8.10
C LEU A 39 -4.04 7.25 -9.51
N LYS A 40 -5.23 6.66 -9.65
CA LYS A 40 -5.82 6.30 -10.95
C LYS A 40 -6.02 7.55 -11.81
N ARG A 41 -6.61 8.61 -11.25
CA ARG A 41 -6.75 9.90 -11.95
C ARG A 41 -5.39 10.44 -12.36
N LYS A 42 -4.41 10.42 -11.44
CA LYS A 42 -3.07 10.94 -11.71
C LYS A 42 -2.33 10.17 -12.80
N LYS A 43 -2.48 8.85 -12.85
CA LYS A 43 -1.95 7.99 -13.93
C LYS A 43 -2.49 8.41 -15.30
N ILE A 44 -3.79 8.67 -15.40
CA ILE A 44 -4.42 9.08 -16.67
C ILE A 44 -3.88 10.44 -17.12
N GLU A 45 -3.76 11.40 -16.20
CA GLU A 45 -3.16 12.71 -16.48
C GLU A 45 -1.72 12.60 -16.98
N LEU A 46 -0.88 11.85 -16.26
CA LEU A 46 0.54 11.67 -16.60
C LEU A 46 0.71 10.98 -17.94
N LYS A 47 -0.08 9.93 -18.22
CA LYS A 47 -0.01 9.23 -19.51
C LYS A 47 -0.35 10.15 -20.68
N LYS A 48 -1.30 11.07 -20.51
CA LYS A 48 -1.65 12.06 -21.54
C LYS A 48 -0.52 13.08 -21.71
N LEU A 49 0.01 13.58 -20.59
CA LEU A 49 1.09 14.57 -20.58
C LEU A 49 2.37 14.01 -21.22
N ASN A 50 2.79 12.80 -20.84
CA ASN A 50 4.00 12.16 -21.32
C ASN A 50 3.93 11.82 -22.81
N ARG A 51 2.76 11.44 -23.33
CA ARG A 51 2.57 11.25 -24.78
C ARG A 51 2.79 12.54 -25.55
N ASN A 52 2.22 13.65 -25.08
CA ASN A 52 2.39 14.95 -25.73
C ASN A 52 3.86 15.40 -25.70
N PHE A 53 4.59 15.12 -24.60
CA PHE A 53 6.01 15.46 -24.50
C PHE A 53 6.89 14.66 -25.46
N LEU A 54 6.56 13.40 -25.73
CA LEU A 54 7.36 12.55 -26.64
C LEU A 54 7.17 12.86 -28.12
N GLU A 55 6.10 13.60 -28.47
CA GLU A 55 5.87 14.10 -29.82
C GLU A 55 6.62 15.42 -30.09
N LEU A 56 7.08 16.08 -29.02
CA LEU A 56 7.85 17.32 -29.05
C LEU A 56 9.32 16.93 -28.84
N ASP A 57 10.07 16.83 -29.93
CA ASP A 57 11.48 16.39 -29.97
C ASP A 57 12.40 17.37 -29.22
N ASP A 58 12.36 17.32 -27.88
CA ASP A 58 13.13 18.17 -26.98
C ASP A 58 14.23 17.33 -26.33
N ASP A 59 15.48 17.65 -26.68
CA ASP A 59 16.73 16.94 -26.31
C ASP A 59 17.03 16.97 -24.79
N ASP A 60 16.12 17.51 -24.00
CA ASP A 60 16.29 17.73 -22.58
C ASP A 60 15.86 16.48 -21.78
N HIS A 61 16.71 16.06 -20.84
CA HIS A 61 16.50 14.88 -19.96
C HIS A 61 15.23 14.94 -19.07
N THR A 62 14.36 15.92 -19.29
CA THR A 62 13.06 16.14 -18.64
C THR A 62 12.12 14.94 -18.79
N TYR A 63 12.21 14.18 -19.89
CA TYR A 63 11.40 12.96 -20.08
C TYR A 63 11.73 11.87 -19.05
N VAL A 64 12.97 11.81 -18.54
CA VAL A 64 13.38 10.80 -17.53
C VAL A 64 12.59 11.01 -16.24
N LYS A 65 12.54 12.25 -15.74
CA LYS A 65 11.78 12.59 -14.52
C LYS A 65 10.28 12.34 -14.71
N ALA A 66 9.75 12.63 -15.90
CA ALA A 66 8.34 12.40 -16.22
C ALA A 66 7.98 10.90 -16.26
N LEU A 67 8.88 10.07 -16.79
CA LEU A 67 8.73 8.61 -16.79
C LEU A 67 8.91 8.00 -15.41
N ASP A 68 9.86 8.50 -14.62
CA ASP A 68 10.05 8.05 -13.25
C ASP A 68 8.82 8.36 -12.39
N PHE A 69 8.19 9.52 -12.61
CA PHE A 69 6.91 9.81 -11.95
C PHE A 69 5.81 8.83 -12.40
N GLU A 70 5.67 8.57 -13.70
CA GLU A 70 4.71 7.58 -14.19
C GLU A 70 4.98 6.17 -13.63
N ARG A 71 6.25 5.75 -13.57
CA ARG A 71 6.68 4.49 -12.95
C ARG A 71 6.24 4.42 -11.49
N THR A 72 6.55 5.43 -10.69
CA THR A 72 6.17 5.45 -9.27
C THR A 72 4.66 5.36 -9.08
N ILE A 73 3.87 6.03 -9.91
CA ILE A 73 2.39 5.97 -9.85
C ILE A 73 1.88 4.58 -10.23
N ILE A 74 2.39 3.96 -11.30
CA ILE A 74 1.96 2.62 -11.71
C ILE A 74 2.37 1.58 -10.67
N PHE A 75 3.59 1.67 -10.14
CA PHE A 75 4.07 0.83 -9.05
C PHE A 75 3.16 0.92 -7.82
N SER A 76 2.88 2.14 -7.37
CA SER A 76 2.00 2.39 -6.24
C SER A 76 0.62 1.78 -6.45
N LEU A 77 0.03 1.96 -7.64
CA LEU A 77 -1.28 1.39 -7.97
C LEU A 77 -1.29 -0.13 -7.94
N GLU A 78 -0.26 -0.79 -8.45
CA GLU A 78 -0.19 -2.26 -8.47
C GLU A 78 -0.11 -2.81 -7.05
N ILE A 79 0.76 -2.25 -6.20
CA ILE A 79 0.90 -2.64 -4.80
C ILE A 79 -0.41 -2.39 -4.02
N LEU A 80 -1.00 -1.19 -4.15
CA LEU A 80 -2.24 -0.85 -3.45
C LEU A 80 -3.43 -1.71 -3.92
N SER A 81 -3.47 -2.10 -5.20
CA SER A 81 -4.49 -3.03 -5.71
C SER A 81 -4.35 -4.43 -5.09
N GLN A 82 -3.13 -4.89 -4.86
CA GLN A 82 -2.90 -6.16 -4.15
C GLN A 82 -3.31 -6.06 -2.68
N ILE A 83 -3.03 -4.94 -2.02
CA ILE A 83 -3.46 -4.68 -0.64
C ILE A 83 -4.99 -4.62 -0.55
N GLN A 84 -5.68 -3.96 -1.48
CA GLN A 84 -7.15 -3.95 -1.55
C GLN A 84 -7.72 -5.36 -1.61
N LYS A 85 -7.15 -6.24 -2.45
CA LYS A 85 -7.58 -7.64 -2.54
C LYS A 85 -7.40 -8.38 -1.20
N ARG A 86 -6.29 -8.14 -0.50
CA ARG A 86 -6.01 -8.76 0.80
C ARG A 86 -6.96 -8.26 1.89
N LEU A 87 -7.23 -6.96 1.94
CA LEU A 87 -8.21 -6.39 2.89
C LEU A 87 -9.61 -6.95 2.63
N ASN A 88 -10.02 -7.04 1.36
CA ASN A 88 -11.32 -7.61 0.98
C ASN A 88 -11.42 -9.12 1.25
N SER A 89 -10.30 -9.82 1.41
CA SER A 89 -10.30 -11.26 1.76
C SER A 89 -10.35 -11.53 3.27
N ILE A 90 -10.30 -10.49 4.11
CA ILE A 90 -10.43 -10.65 5.57
C ILE A 90 -11.85 -11.18 5.86
N SER A 91 -11.90 -12.39 6.40
CA SER A 91 -13.12 -13.10 6.79
C SER A 91 -13.08 -13.35 8.30
N GLY A 92 -13.45 -12.33 9.06
CA GLY A 92 -13.42 -12.36 10.52
C GLY A 92 -12.02 -12.16 11.12
N ILE A 93 -11.99 -12.07 12.46
CA ILE A 93 -10.83 -11.60 13.24
C ILE A 93 -9.60 -12.51 13.11
N ASN A 94 -9.78 -13.82 12.93
CA ASN A 94 -8.69 -14.79 12.82
C ASN A 94 -7.86 -14.63 11.54
N SER A 95 -8.46 -14.10 10.48
CA SER A 95 -7.74 -13.88 9.20
C SER A 95 -6.89 -12.61 9.20
N ILE A 96 -7.09 -11.71 10.16
CA ILE A 96 -6.36 -10.42 10.24
C ILE A 96 -4.87 -10.65 10.52
N PRO A 97 -4.47 -11.45 11.53
CA PRO A 97 -3.06 -11.75 11.80
C PRO A 97 -2.34 -12.49 10.68
N GLU A 98 -3.07 -13.17 9.78
CA GLU A 98 -2.49 -13.86 8.63
C GLU A 98 -2.24 -12.91 7.45
N LEU A 99 -3.16 -11.96 7.23
CA LEU A 99 -3.16 -11.14 6.01
C LEU A 99 -2.48 -9.78 6.18
N LEU A 100 -2.67 -9.11 7.32
CA LEU A 100 -2.16 -7.75 7.52
C LEU A 100 -0.64 -7.62 7.67
N PRO A 101 0.12 -8.55 8.27
CA PRO A 101 1.55 -8.36 8.50
C PRO A 101 2.35 -8.02 7.23
N LEU A 102 2.00 -8.63 6.10
CA LEU A 102 2.62 -8.34 4.80
C LEU A 102 2.20 -6.97 4.24
N THR A 103 0.95 -6.56 4.45
CA THR A 103 0.39 -5.34 3.84
C THR A 103 1.03 -4.06 4.39
N ILE A 104 1.29 -4.03 5.69
CA ILE A 104 1.79 -2.86 6.40
C ILE A 104 3.16 -2.37 5.85
N PRO A 105 4.21 -3.21 5.72
CA PRO A 105 5.48 -2.77 5.14
C PRO A 105 5.34 -2.35 3.68
N MET A 106 4.47 -2.99 2.88
CA MET A 106 4.21 -2.57 1.51
C MET A 106 3.60 -1.16 1.45
N ILE A 107 2.62 -0.85 2.31
CA ILE A 107 2.03 0.49 2.42
C ILE A 107 3.10 1.52 2.80
N ARG A 108 3.98 1.20 3.75
CA ARG A 108 5.08 2.10 4.16
C ARG A 108 6.05 2.39 3.03
N THR A 109 6.41 1.39 2.23
CA THR A 109 7.27 1.59 1.06
C THR A 109 6.61 2.51 0.03
N VAL A 110 5.33 2.26 -0.29
CA VAL A 110 4.58 3.12 -1.24
C VAL A 110 4.44 4.54 -0.68
N SER A 111 4.15 4.68 0.60
CA SER A 111 4.08 5.98 1.28
C SER A 111 5.38 6.78 1.12
N ALA A 112 6.52 6.14 1.37
CA ALA A 112 7.83 6.78 1.24
C ALA A 112 8.12 7.23 -0.19
N GLN A 113 7.79 6.40 -1.19
CA GLN A 113 7.97 6.76 -2.60
C GLN A 113 7.09 7.93 -3.05
N LEU A 114 5.89 8.06 -2.48
CA LEU A 114 4.96 9.14 -2.80
C LEU A 114 5.23 10.42 -2.02
N PHE A 115 6.11 10.42 -1.02
CA PHE A 115 6.30 11.57 -0.12
C PHE A 115 6.59 12.88 -0.86
N THR A 116 7.50 12.85 -1.82
CA THR A 116 7.88 14.06 -2.60
C THR A 116 6.91 14.36 -3.73
N LEU A 117 6.24 13.35 -4.28
CA LEU A 117 5.43 13.44 -5.49
C LEU A 117 3.96 13.79 -5.21
N LEU A 118 3.40 13.18 -4.16
CA LEU A 118 2.01 13.28 -3.73
C LEU A 118 1.93 13.22 -2.20
N PRO A 119 2.36 14.29 -1.49
CA PRO A 119 2.50 14.28 -0.03
C PRO A 119 1.19 13.96 0.71
N VAL A 120 0.04 14.38 0.17
CA VAL A 120 -1.27 14.05 0.74
C VAL A 120 -1.53 12.53 0.69
N CYS A 121 -1.22 11.87 -0.43
CA CYS A 121 -1.35 10.41 -0.53
C CYS A 121 -0.37 9.70 0.41
N SER A 122 0.86 10.20 0.52
CA SER A 122 1.87 9.67 1.44
C SER A 122 1.42 9.77 2.91
N GLN A 123 0.85 10.91 3.31
CA GLN A 123 0.31 11.10 4.65
C GLN A 123 -0.83 10.11 4.93
N ASN A 124 -1.79 10.00 4.02
CA ASN A 124 -2.93 9.08 4.17
C ASN A 124 -2.49 7.60 4.20
N LEU A 125 -1.47 7.22 3.41
CA LEU A 125 -0.89 5.87 3.47
C LEU A 125 -0.15 5.62 4.80
N SER A 126 0.52 6.64 5.34
CA SER A 126 1.19 6.54 6.63
C SER A 126 0.17 6.31 7.75
N GLU A 127 -0.93 7.08 7.75
CA GLU A 127 -2.08 6.90 8.64
C GLU A 127 -2.69 5.50 8.49
N LEU A 128 -2.94 5.05 7.26
CA LEU A 128 -3.45 3.71 6.97
C LEU A 128 -2.54 2.62 7.57
N SER A 129 -1.21 2.75 7.42
CA SER A 129 -0.25 1.77 7.95
C SER A 129 -0.29 1.69 9.48
N VAL A 130 -0.55 2.81 10.15
CA VAL A 130 -0.67 2.88 11.62
C VAL A 130 -2.00 2.26 12.06
N HIS A 131 -3.09 2.60 11.37
CA HIS A 131 -4.42 2.06 11.64
C HIS A 131 -4.45 0.53 11.50
N LEU A 132 -3.93 0.00 10.39
CA LEU A 132 -3.83 -1.44 10.16
C LEU A 132 -2.90 -2.13 11.15
N GLY A 133 -1.80 -1.47 11.56
CA GLY A 133 -0.92 -1.97 12.61
C GLY A 133 -1.64 -2.15 13.94
N SER A 134 -2.43 -1.16 14.36
CA SER A 134 -3.19 -1.28 15.60
C SER A 134 -4.30 -2.34 15.52
N ILE A 135 -5.00 -2.46 14.38
CA ILE A 135 -5.98 -3.53 14.15
C ILE A 135 -5.32 -4.91 14.23
N LEU A 136 -4.14 -5.06 13.61
CA LEU A 136 -3.36 -6.30 13.66
C LEU A 136 -3.03 -6.68 15.11
N PHE A 137 -2.52 -5.75 15.92
CA PHE A 137 -2.19 -6.05 17.32
C PHE A 137 -3.43 -6.41 18.14
N ASP A 138 -4.52 -5.66 18.02
CA ASP A 138 -5.76 -5.96 18.75
C ASP A 138 -6.31 -7.33 18.36
N SER A 139 -6.31 -7.65 17.05
CA SER A 139 -6.74 -8.96 16.57
C SER A 139 -5.86 -10.09 17.10
N ALA A 140 -4.54 -9.93 17.07
CA ALA A 140 -3.60 -10.95 17.53
C ALA A 140 -3.70 -11.21 19.04
N ILE A 141 -3.97 -10.17 19.84
CA ILE A 141 -4.23 -10.32 21.27
C ILE A 141 -5.53 -11.12 21.49
N LEU A 142 -6.60 -10.77 20.78
CA LEU A 142 -7.91 -11.41 20.93
C LEU A 142 -7.93 -12.86 20.45
N THR A 143 -7.13 -13.20 19.45
CA THR A 143 -7.07 -14.55 18.86
C THR A 143 -5.87 -15.35 19.34
N GLU A 144 -5.06 -14.81 20.25
CA GLU A 144 -3.77 -15.36 20.70
C GLU A 144 -2.81 -15.72 19.54
N ALA A 145 -2.97 -15.04 18.40
CA ALA A 145 -2.20 -15.32 17.21
C ALA A 145 -0.78 -14.75 17.32
N ARG A 146 0.17 -15.45 16.71
CA ARG A 146 1.55 -14.99 16.54
C ARG A 146 1.84 -14.84 15.07
N PHE A 147 2.63 -13.84 14.73
CA PHE A 147 3.06 -13.59 13.37
C PHE A 147 4.51 -13.10 13.38
N ASP A 148 5.25 -13.40 12.32
CA ASP A 148 6.66 -13.06 12.18
C ASP A 148 6.83 -11.84 11.26
N PHE A 149 7.19 -10.71 11.86
CA PHE A 149 7.48 -9.49 11.12
C PHE A 149 8.73 -9.63 10.22
N SER A 150 9.71 -10.44 10.60
CA SER A 150 10.92 -10.66 9.80
C SER A 150 10.55 -11.37 8.51
N GLN A 151 9.76 -12.44 8.63
CA GLN A 151 9.23 -13.16 7.47
C GLN A 151 8.36 -12.25 6.60
N SER A 152 7.44 -11.49 7.20
CA SER A 152 6.57 -10.55 6.49
C SER A 152 7.36 -9.45 5.75
N ASN A 153 8.48 -9.00 6.31
CA ASN A 153 9.36 -8.02 5.66
C ASN A 153 10.12 -8.63 4.46
N ILE A 154 10.54 -9.88 4.56
CA ILE A 154 11.18 -10.60 3.43
C ILE A 154 10.17 -10.79 2.29
N GLU A 155 8.98 -11.28 2.61
CA GLU A 155 7.92 -11.53 1.62
C GLU A 155 7.46 -10.24 0.96
N SER A 156 7.27 -9.17 1.72
CA SER A 156 6.87 -7.87 1.17
C SER A 156 7.97 -7.29 0.28
N SER A 157 9.24 -7.42 0.66
CA SER A 157 10.37 -7.00 -0.19
C SER A 157 10.41 -7.78 -1.51
N SER A 158 10.16 -9.08 -1.48
CA SER A 158 10.07 -9.91 -2.69
C SER A 158 8.95 -9.44 -3.61
N MET A 159 7.75 -9.22 -3.06
CA MET A 159 6.57 -8.74 -3.80
C MET A 159 6.79 -7.34 -4.40
N LEU A 160 7.41 -6.44 -3.63
CA LEU A 160 7.78 -5.10 -4.11
C LEU A 160 8.75 -5.20 -5.30
N ASN A 161 9.75 -6.07 -5.24
CA ASN A 161 10.71 -6.27 -6.33
C ASN A 161 10.05 -6.86 -7.59
N GLU A 162 9.16 -7.83 -7.43
CA GLU A 162 8.40 -8.41 -8.55
C GLU A 162 7.57 -7.34 -9.27
N VAL A 163 6.83 -6.53 -8.50
CA VAL A 163 6.03 -5.45 -9.05
C VAL A 163 6.89 -4.39 -9.72
N LYS A 164 8.06 -4.06 -9.15
CA LYS A 164 9.00 -3.14 -9.80
C LYS A 164 9.41 -3.63 -11.18
N LEU A 165 9.84 -4.90 -11.30
CA LEU A 165 10.22 -5.50 -12.59
C LEU A 165 9.04 -5.52 -13.58
N MET A 166 7.83 -5.81 -13.10
CA MET A 166 6.62 -5.77 -13.91
C MET A 166 6.35 -4.35 -14.45
N VAL A 167 6.50 -3.33 -13.62
CA VAL A 167 6.29 -1.92 -13.99
C VAL A 167 7.34 -1.46 -15.00
N ASP A 168 8.60 -1.82 -14.79
CA ASP A 168 9.69 -1.51 -15.72
C ASP A 168 9.43 -2.14 -17.09
N SER A 169 8.94 -3.38 -17.13
CA SER A 169 8.52 -4.04 -18.37
C SER A 169 7.30 -3.37 -19.02
N LYS A 170 6.32 -2.89 -18.24
CA LYS A 170 5.15 -2.16 -18.76
C LYS A 170 5.57 -0.84 -19.41
N ILE A 171 6.46 -0.09 -18.76
CA ILE A 171 6.95 1.21 -19.23
C ILE A 171 7.81 1.07 -20.47
N SER A 172 8.72 0.10 -20.53
CA SER A 172 9.56 -0.13 -21.71
C SER A 172 8.74 -0.50 -22.95
N LYS A 173 7.69 -1.30 -22.78
CA LYS A 173 6.73 -1.61 -23.85
C LYS A 173 5.87 -0.40 -24.25
N GLN A 174 5.53 0.46 -23.29
CA GLN A 174 4.71 1.65 -23.55
C GLN A 174 5.49 2.72 -24.34
N TYR A 175 6.81 2.79 -24.15
CA TYR A 175 7.67 3.78 -24.80
C TYR A 175 8.90 3.10 -25.44
N PRO A 176 8.72 2.33 -26.53
CA PRO A 176 9.78 1.50 -27.11
C PRO A 176 10.91 2.30 -27.76
N ASN A 177 10.66 3.56 -28.12
CA ASN A 177 11.62 4.43 -28.79
C ASN A 177 12.53 5.21 -27.82
N LEU A 178 12.34 5.03 -26.51
CA LEU A 178 13.14 5.70 -25.49
C LEU A 178 14.30 4.80 -25.04
N ASP A 179 15.50 5.36 -25.08
CA ASP A 179 16.69 4.69 -24.58
C ASP A 179 16.79 4.82 -23.06
N PHE A 180 16.27 3.82 -22.36
CA PHE A 180 16.32 3.75 -20.89
C PHE A 180 17.72 3.52 -20.33
N SER A 181 18.72 3.19 -21.16
CA SER A 181 20.11 2.98 -20.68
C SER A 181 20.76 4.30 -20.21
N LYS A 182 20.31 5.44 -20.75
CA LYS A 182 20.78 6.78 -20.35
C LYS A 182 20.24 7.23 -18.99
N ALA A 183 19.11 6.69 -18.53
CA ALA A 183 18.51 7.05 -17.25
C ALA A 183 19.19 6.39 -16.03
N SER A 184 20.04 5.39 -16.26
CA SER A 184 20.69 4.60 -15.19
C SER A 184 22.03 5.17 -14.70
N ASN A 185 22.49 6.30 -15.28
CA ASN A 185 23.82 6.87 -15.05
C ASN A 185 23.80 8.22 -14.30
N THR A 186 22.79 8.48 -13.47
CA THR A 186 22.72 9.68 -12.61
C THR A 186 22.31 9.27 -11.20
#